data_AF-A0A6G1DV43-F1
#
_entry.id   AF-A0A6G1DV43-F1
#
_cell.length_a   1.000
_cell.length_b   1.000
_cell.length_c   1.000
_cell.angle_alpha   90.00
_cell.angle_beta   90.00
_cell.angle_gamma   90.00
#
_symmetry.space_group_name_H-M   'P 1'
#
loop_
_entity.id
_entity.type
_entity.pdbx_description
1 polymer ?
#
loop_
_entity_poly.entity_id
_entity_poly.type
_entity_poly.pdbx_seq_one_letter_code
_entity_poly.pdbx_strand_id
1 'polypeptide(L)'
;MPVDIIPRIPLTPLSSVTEGIQAVLDWLSPHTSNFSPSGVPLIITQFYENLLRSTLSIASYEACSFMGCTSSILGTLTSFIELSPYRPCGTYLFLTSSEQLAVVTNSDAVLQLLFYCLQLDPQQQLRDAAERSLSAHWQYEPIKQSMMQEIVCVDYLGLISSILPGRQMSGTAVGGLELSKEAMLSLSAAGQWEKQRETNQAKIDGANCTKIREALKSLNEYKRTCELHEVSYFDSFKLQREVHDFNANVRRLELAGLWDEIVEMLRRRELPDGFEGRQDWVNLGTLYRRLVEPLDIANYYRHSKNEDTGSYLSKGRPRRYKYTQEWHEQLQRISFGSSLESCFWAMAEELQAEIANGKTFEDVRDRVVKLESDAHGWFMSGSLGKDIFLSRSSFVIWWKTLPEKHRSASCIAKLVPW
;
A
#
# COMPACT_ATOMS: atom_id res chain seq x y z
N MET A 1 -2.75 17.69 24.35
CA MET A 1 -2.53 17.33 25.77
C MET A 1 -2.35 15.82 25.92
N PRO A 2 -1.39 15.33 26.74
CA PRO A 2 -1.11 13.90 26.86
C PRO A 2 -2.30 13.07 27.34
N VAL A 3 -3.10 13.58 28.27
CA VAL A 3 -4.23 12.85 28.87
C VAL A 3 -5.60 13.17 28.24
N ASP A 4 -5.65 13.96 27.17
CA ASP A 4 -6.92 14.34 26.51
C ASP A 4 -7.62 13.11 25.92
N ILE A 5 -8.86 12.84 26.32
CA ILE A 5 -9.60 11.66 25.86
C ILE A 5 -10.03 11.73 24.39
N ILE A 6 -10.22 12.94 23.83
CA ILE A 6 -10.88 13.13 22.53
C ILE A 6 -10.13 12.50 21.36
N PRO A 7 -8.80 12.63 21.23
CA PRO A 7 -8.04 11.94 20.19
C PRO A 7 -8.10 10.40 20.25
N ARG A 8 -8.59 9.82 21.36
CA ARG A 8 -8.68 8.36 21.56
C ARG A 8 -10.09 7.81 21.31
N ILE A 9 -11.12 8.65 21.26
CA ILE A 9 -12.50 8.20 20.99
C ILE A 9 -12.59 7.37 19.70
N PRO A 10 -11.97 7.79 18.57
CA PRO A 10 -12.02 6.99 17.34
C PRO A 10 -11.35 5.62 17.47
N LEU A 11 -10.50 5.38 18.48
CA LEU A 11 -9.86 4.08 18.71
C LEU A 11 -10.80 3.05 19.36
N THR A 12 -12.08 3.40 19.56
CA THR A 12 -13.10 2.52 20.11
C THR A 12 -14.16 2.18 19.05
N PRO A 13 -14.54 0.90 18.86
CA PRO A 13 -15.59 0.54 17.91
C PRO A 13 -16.94 1.18 18.26
N LEU A 14 -17.56 1.88 17.30
CA LEU A 14 -18.77 2.68 17.51
C LEU A 14 -19.96 1.85 18.06
N SER A 15 -20.05 0.59 17.63
CA SER A 15 -21.04 -0.42 18.03
C SER A 15 -21.17 -0.58 19.54
N SER A 16 -20.10 -0.28 20.28
CA SER A 16 -19.98 -0.58 21.72
C SER A 16 -20.07 0.63 22.64
N VAL A 17 -20.12 1.87 22.10
CA VAL A 17 -19.91 3.08 22.92
C VAL A 17 -20.75 4.31 22.56
N THR A 18 -21.83 4.16 21.78
CA THR A 18 -22.63 5.33 21.35
C THR A 18 -23.15 6.18 22.51
N GLU A 19 -23.70 5.55 23.56
CA GLU A 19 -24.22 6.27 24.74
C GLU A 19 -23.09 6.94 25.54
N GLY A 20 -21.92 6.31 25.62
CA GLY A 20 -20.74 6.86 26.29
C GLY A 20 -20.18 8.07 25.55
N ILE A 21 -20.12 8.02 24.22
CA ILE A 21 -19.73 9.16 23.37
C ILE A 21 -20.72 10.31 23.57
N GLN A 22 -22.02 10.05 23.54
CA GLN A 22 -23.03 11.09 23.76
C GLN A 22 -22.85 11.74 25.13
N ALA A 23 -22.65 10.96 26.19
CA ALA A 23 -22.42 11.49 27.53
C ALA A 23 -21.15 12.36 27.62
N VAL A 24 -20.08 11.98 26.91
CA VAL A 24 -18.86 12.80 26.80
C VAL A 24 -19.12 14.11 26.05
N LEU A 25 -19.84 14.06 24.93
CA LEU A 25 -20.18 15.25 24.15
C LEU A 25 -21.09 16.20 24.93
N ASP A 26 -22.07 15.66 25.66
CA ASP A 26 -22.96 16.43 26.53
C ASP A 26 -22.17 17.10 27.67
N TRP A 27 -21.19 16.40 28.25
CA TRP A 27 -20.30 16.96 29.27
C TRP A 27 -19.38 18.05 28.72
N LEU A 28 -18.93 17.92 27.47
CA LEU A 28 -18.15 18.96 26.78
C LEU A 28 -19.02 20.07 26.19
N SER A 29 -20.33 20.03 26.34
CA SER A 29 -21.17 21.11 25.84
C SER A 29 -20.97 22.37 26.70
N PRO A 30 -20.80 23.57 26.12
CA PRO A 30 -20.75 24.82 26.89
C PRO A 30 -22.08 25.17 27.54
N HIS A 31 -23.16 24.46 27.20
CA HIS A 31 -24.53 24.70 27.70
C HIS A 31 -24.90 23.82 28.90
N THR A 32 -24.10 22.83 29.25
CA THR A 32 -24.27 22.03 30.47
C THR A 32 -23.53 22.73 31.62
N SER A 33 -24.19 22.83 32.78
CA SER A 33 -23.53 23.34 33.99
C SER A 33 -22.49 22.31 34.44
N ASN A 34 -21.24 22.49 34.00
CA ASN A 34 -20.13 21.53 34.16
C ASN A 34 -19.72 21.22 35.60
N PHE A 35 -20.44 21.74 36.60
CA PHE A 35 -20.14 21.59 38.01
C PHE A 35 -21.28 20.85 38.70
N SER A 36 -21.25 19.52 38.60
CA SER A 36 -21.94 18.68 39.59
C SER A 36 -21.00 18.42 40.76
N PRO A 37 -21.40 18.67 42.02
CA PRO A 37 -20.59 18.33 43.20
C PRO A 37 -20.35 16.82 43.36
N SER A 38 -20.98 15.97 42.54
CA SER A 38 -20.85 14.51 42.54
C SER A 38 -19.85 13.96 41.50
N GLY A 39 -19.09 14.81 40.80
CA GLY A 39 -18.08 14.42 39.81
C GLY A 39 -18.67 13.93 38.47
N VAL A 40 -17.85 13.31 37.62
CA VAL A 40 -18.31 12.79 36.33
C VAL A 40 -19.36 11.66 36.47
N PRO A 41 -20.38 11.60 35.59
CA PRO A 41 -21.34 10.51 35.53
C PRO A 41 -20.69 9.12 35.44
N LEU A 42 -21.36 8.10 36.02
CA LEU A 42 -20.88 6.71 35.98
C LEU A 42 -20.68 6.21 34.54
N ILE A 43 -21.57 6.60 33.62
CA ILE A 43 -21.49 6.24 32.20
C ILE A 43 -20.20 6.74 31.55
N ILE A 44 -19.71 7.92 31.92
CA ILE A 44 -18.43 8.47 31.43
C ILE A 44 -17.26 7.66 31.98
N THR A 45 -17.34 7.25 33.25
CA THR A 45 -16.31 6.41 33.88
C THR A 45 -16.22 5.04 33.19
N GLN A 46 -17.36 4.42 32.90
CA GLN A 46 -17.44 3.15 32.15
C GLN A 46 -16.95 3.30 30.71
N PHE A 47 -17.32 4.40 30.05
CA PHE A 47 -16.83 4.72 28.71
C PHE A 47 -15.31 4.86 28.67
N TYR A 48 -14.72 5.57 29.63
CA TYR A 48 -13.27 5.73 29.76
C TYR A 48 -12.56 4.37 29.91
N GLU A 49 -13.09 3.46 30.74
CA GLU A 49 -12.54 2.10 30.87
C GLU A 49 -12.63 1.29 29.57
N ASN A 50 -13.76 1.35 28.88
CA ASN A 50 -13.94 0.67 27.59
C ASN A 50 -13.01 1.22 26.51
N LEU A 51 -12.81 2.54 26.50
CA LEU A 51 -11.88 3.21 25.60
C LEU A 51 -10.44 2.78 25.88
N LEU A 52 -10.02 2.69 27.15
CA LEU A 52 -8.70 2.18 27.51
C LEU A 52 -8.48 0.74 27.03
N ARG A 53 -9.47 -0.13 27.22
CA ARG A 53 -9.41 -1.54 26.78
C ARG A 53 -9.31 -1.65 25.25
N SER A 54 -10.08 -0.85 24.53
CA SER A 54 -10.09 -0.83 23.06
C SER A 54 -8.77 -0.29 22.52
N THR A 55 -8.30 0.81 23.10
CA THR A 55 -7.01 1.44 22.75
C THR A 55 -5.84 0.49 23.02
N LEU A 56 -5.83 -0.19 24.17
CA LEU A 56 -4.85 -1.23 24.51
C LEU A 56 -4.84 -2.36 23.47
N SER A 57 -6.03 -2.82 23.07
CA SER A 57 -6.17 -3.93 22.11
C SER A 57 -5.53 -3.59 20.77
N ILE A 58 -5.78 -2.38 20.26
CA ILE A 58 -5.19 -1.91 19.00
C ILE A 58 -3.68 -1.67 19.15
N ALA A 59 -3.24 -0.99 20.21
CA ALA A 59 -1.83 -0.72 20.46
C ALA A 59 -1.02 -2.02 20.60
N SER A 60 -1.57 -3.02 21.30
CA SER A 60 -0.93 -4.34 21.46
C SER A 60 -0.92 -5.12 20.15
N TYR A 61 -2.01 -5.07 19.38
CA TYR A 61 -2.12 -5.73 18.08
C TYR A 61 -1.08 -5.19 17.10
N GLU A 62 -0.98 -3.86 16.95
CA GLU A 62 0.02 -3.26 16.06
C GLU A 62 1.44 -3.57 16.53
N ALA A 63 1.71 -3.45 17.85
CA ALA A 63 3.01 -3.83 18.42
C ALA A 63 3.40 -5.29 18.10
N CYS A 64 2.45 -6.22 18.15
CA CYS A 64 2.70 -7.61 17.73
C CYS A 64 2.91 -7.72 16.22
N SER A 65 2.16 -6.97 15.42
CA SER A 65 2.23 -7.02 13.96
C SER A 65 3.58 -6.61 13.42
N PHE A 66 4.14 -5.47 13.85
CA PHE A 66 5.42 -4.99 13.34
C PHE A 66 6.65 -5.62 14.01
N MET A 67 6.49 -6.28 15.16
CA MET A 67 7.55 -7.13 15.75
C MET A 67 7.67 -8.49 15.04
N GLY A 68 6.96 -8.70 13.93
CA GLY A 68 7.05 -9.92 13.12
C GLY A 68 6.43 -11.15 13.79
N CYS A 69 5.41 -10.97 14.63
CA CYS A 69 4.69 -12.09 15.23
C CYS A 69 4.02 -12.93 14.12
N THR A 70 4.61 -14.09 13.83
CA THR A 70 4.12 -15.03 12.79
C THR A 70 2.98 -15.93 13.27
N SER A 71 2.44 -15.65 14.47
CA SER A 71 1.37 -16.46 15.04
C SER A 71 0.10 -16.36 14.19
N SER A 72 -0.38 -17.51 13.71
CA SER A 72 -1.69 -17.61 13.03
C SER A 72 -2.85 -17.13 13.92
N ILE A 73 -2.65 -17.16 15.24
CA ILE A 73 -3.61 -16.66 16.24
C ILE A 73 -3.84 -15.16 16.04
N LEU A 74 -2.80 -14.36 15.73
CA LEU A 74 -2.96 -12.91 15.58
C LEU A 74 -3.95 -12.54 14.46
N GLY A 75 -3.87 -13.25 13.32
CA GLY A 75 -4.81 -13.09 12.21
C GLY A 75 -6.20 -13.67 12.49
N THR A 76 -6.32 -14.60 13.44
CA THR A 76 -7.61 -15.17 13.87
C THR A 76 -8.27 -14.29 14.94
N LEU A 77 -7.49 -13.59 15.77
CA LEU A 77 -8.03 -12.71 16.83
C LEU A 77 -8.90 -11.59 16.26
N THR A 78 -8.56 -11.08 15.06
CA THR A 78 -9.36 -10.03 14.39
C THR A 78 -10.72 -10.51 13.91
N SER A 79 -10.97 -11.83 13.85
CA SER A 79 -12.33 -12.36 13.61
C SER A 79 -13.20 -12.35 14.86
N PHE A 80 -12.60 -12.22 16.05
CA PHE A 80 -13.30 -12.24 17.34
C PHE A 80 -13.31 -10.89 18.05
N ILE A 81 -12.32 -10.04 17.75
CA ILE A 81 -12.15 -8.72 18.36
C ILE A 81 -12.33 -7.67 17.27
N GLU A 82 -13.36 -6.86 17.41
CA GLU A 82 -13.56 -5.67 16.58
C GLU A 82 -12.50 -4.63 16.95
N LEU A 83 -11.53 -4.42 16.06
CA LEU A 83 -10.53 -3.36 16.21
C LEU A 83 -10.98 -2.14 15.40
N SER A 84 -10.85 -0.95 15.98
CA SER A 84 -11.11 0.28 15.23
C SER A 84 -10.18 0.38 14.02
N PRO A 85 -10.68 0.84 12.85
CA PRO A 85 -9.86 1.05 11.66
C PRO A 85 -9.04 2.34 11.73
N TYR A 86 -9.32 3.26 12.65
CA TYR A 86 -8.65 4.55 12.72
C TYR A 86 -7.20 4.42 13.20
N ARG A 87 -6.30 5.17 12.57
CA ARG A 87 -4.88 5.26 12.93
C ARG A 87 -4.43 6.73 12.96
N PRO A 88 -3.44 7.08 13.79
CA PRO A 88 -2.87 8.42 13.79
C PRO A 88 -2.32 8.80 12.40
N CYS A 89 -2.56 10.04 11.98
CA CYS A 89 -2.09 10.55 10.69
C CYS A 89 -1.48 11.93 10.87
N GLY A 90 -0.30 12.15 10.28
CA GLY A 90 0.45 13.39 10.38
C GLY A 90 1.29 13.50 11.66
N THR A 91 1.78 14.71 11.91
CA THR A 91 2.65 15.01 13.06
C THR A 91 1.83 15.30 14.31
N TYR A 92 2.12 14.60 15.40
CA TYR A 92 1.51 14.84 16.70
C TYR A 92 2.47 15.62 17.61
N LEU A 93 1.90 16.55 18.37
CA LEU A 93 2.59 17.39 19.35
C LEU A 93 2.00 17.12 20.74
N PHE A 94 2.79 16.50 21.61
CA PHE A 94 2.42 16.25 23.00
C PHE A 94 3.06 17.30 23.90
N LEU A 95 2.26 18.09 24.61
CA LEU A 95 2.76 19.03 25.62
C LEU A 95 3.18 18.26 26.88
N THR A 96 4.47 18.21 27.16
CA THR A 96 5.05 17.40 28.25
C THR A 96 5.32 18.24 29.49
N SER A 97 5.67 19.51 29.32
CA SER A 97 5.75 20.53 30.36
C SER A 97 5.24 21.87 29.82
N SER A 98 5.17 22.91 30.65
CA SER A 98 4.72 24.25 30.22
C SER A 98 5.55 24.85 29.08
N GLU A 99 6.77 24.35 28.85
CA GLU A 99 7.75 24.90 27.89
C GLU A 99 8.25 23.87 26.87
N GLN A 100 7.75 22.62 26.90
CA GLN A 100 8.29 21.53 26.07
C GLN A 100 7.19 20.77 25.31
N LEU A 101 7.42 20.60 24.00
CA LEU A 101 6.60 19.76 23.11
C LEU A 101 7.40 18.55 22.62
N ALA A 102 6.86 17.35 22.84
CA ALA A 102 7.32 16.13 22.19
C ALA A 102 6.68 16.02 20.81
N VAL A 103 7.52 16.04 19.78
CA VAL A 103 7.14 15.90 18.37
C VAL A 103 7.26 14.43 17.96
N VAL A 104 6.20 13.88 17.39
CA VAL A 104 6.15 12.48 16.96
C VAL A 104 5.49 12.38 15.59
N THR A 105 6.18 11.77 14.63
CA THR A 105 5.72 11.63 13.24
C THR A 105 5.36 10.19 12.86
N ASN A 106 5.94 9.19 13.52
CA ASN A 106 5.63 7.78 13.27
C ASN A 106 4.27 7.42 13.87
N SER A 107 3.33 6.97 13.02
CA SER A 107 1.94 6.68 13.40
C SER A 107 1.83 5.62 14.51
N ASP A 108 2.64 4.57 14.44
CA ASP A 108 2.63 3.48 15.43
C ASP A 108 3.07 4.00 16.80
N ALA A 109 4.11 4.84 16.87
CA ALA A 109 4.57 5.46 18.10
C ALA A 109 3.53 6.42 18.69
N VAL A 110 2.85 7.20 17.83
CA VAL A 110 1.73 8.04 18.28
C VAL A 110 0.63 7.15 18.87
N LEU A 111 0.28 6.04 18.24
CA LEU A 111 -0.73 5.11 18.74
C LEU A 111 -0.34 4.55 20.11
N GLN A 112 0.93 4.17 20.31
CA GLN A 112 1.42 3.76 21.62
C GLN A 112 1.29 4.89 22.66
N LEU A 113 1.67 6.12 22.34
CA LEU A 113 1.51 7.27 23.24
C LEU A 113 0.04 7.60 23.55
N LEU A 114 -0.85 7.46 22.56
CA LEU A 114 -2.28 7.66 22.77
C LEU A 114 -2.84 6.71 23.84
N PHE A 115 -2.30 5.50 23.93
CA PHE A 115 -2.60 4.53 24.99
C PHE A 115 -1.87 4.85 26.30
N TYR A 116 -0.54 4.84 26.29
CA TYR A 116 0.26 4.87 27.51
C TYR A 116 0.12 6.16 28.31
N CYS A 117 -0.06 7.31 27.65
CA CYS A 117 -0.30 8.57 28.34
C CYS A 117 -1.67 8.64 29.02
N LEU A 118 -2.60 7.74 28.68
CA LEU A 118 -3.95 7.69 29.27
C LEU A 118 -4.04 6.66 30.41
N GLN A 119 -2.95 5.93 30.72
CA GLN A 119 -2.95 4.95 31.79
C GLN A 119 -3.16 5.58 33.16
N LEU A 120 -3.76 4.80 34.06
CA LEU A 120 -3.97 5.19 35.44
C LEU A 120 -2.73 4.87 36.28
N ASP A 121 -2.38 5.77 37.19
CA ASP A 121 -1.48 5.43 38.28
C ASP A 121 -2.13 4.37 39.20
N PRO A 122 -1.37 3.43 39.78
CA PRO A 122 -1.92 2.35 40.62
C PRO A 122 -2.76 2.83 41.80
N GLN A 123 -2.54 4.07 42.26
CA GLN A 123 -3.24 4.67 43.40
C GLN A 123 -4.43 5.55 42.98
N GLN A 124 -4.60 5.79 41.69
CA GLN A 124 -5.59 6.71 41.16
C GLN A 124 -6.96 6.03 40.95
N GLN A 125 -8.04 6.71 41.34
CA GLN A 125 -9.39 6.23 41.04
C GLN A 125 -9.75 6.42 39.56
N LEU A 126 -10.46 5.45 39.00
CA LEU A 126 -10.93 5.45 37.60
C LEU A 126 -11.75 6.71 37.27
N ARG A 127 -12.61 7.13 38.20
CA ARG A 127 -13.44 8.33 38.06
C ARG A 127 -12.61 9.60 37.92
N ASP A 128 -11.59 9.77 38.76
CA ASP A 128 -10.71 10.95 38.73
C ASP A 128 -9.90 10.99 37.43
N ALA A 129 -9.51 9.83 36.90
CA ALA A 129 -8.80 9.73 35.62
C ALA A 129 -9.69 10.14 34.45
N ALA A 130 -10.93 9.65 34.44
CA ALA A 130 -11.92 10.03 33.43
C ALA A 130 -12.19 11.55 33.47
N GLU A 131 -12.40 12.13 34.65
CA GLU A 131 -12.62 13.57 34.81
C GLU A 131 -11.42 14.42 34.37
N ARG A 132 -10.20 14.00 34.75
CA ARG A 132 -8.97 14.67 34.30
C ARG A 132 -8.83 14.63 32.79
N SER A 133 -9.13 13.49 32.18
CA SER A 133 -8.99 13.29 30.73
C SER A 133 -9.92 14.18 29.91
N LEU A 134 -11.13 14.42 30.44
CA LEU A 134 -12.09 15.36 29.87
C LEU A 134 -11.67 16.81 30.09
N SER A 135 -11.25 17.14 31.32
CA SER A 135 -10.80 18.50 31.66
C SER A 135 -9.59 18.92 30.83
N ALA A 136 -8.70 17.98 30.48
CA ALA A 136 -7.55 18.25 29.62
C ALA A 136 -7.93 18.71 28.21
N HIS A 137 -9.14 18.38 27.73
CA HIS A 137 -9.64 18.87 26.44
C HIS A 137 -9.84 20.40 26.42
N TRP A 138 -10.08 21.02 27.58
CA TRP A 138 -10.24 22.47 27.70
C TRP A 138 -8.93 23.23 27.93
N GLN A 139 -7.82 22.51 28.11
CA GLN A 139 -6.55 23.12 28.49
C GLN A 139 -5.73 23.62 27.29
N TYR A 140 -6.25 23.59 26.06
CA TYR A 140 -5.54 24.13 24.89
C TYR A 140 -5.49 25.67 24.85
N GLU A 141 -6.46 26.37 25.42
CA GLU A 141 -6.49 27.84 25.39
C GLU A 141 -5.37 28.48 26.25
N PRO A 142 -5.12 28.02 27.50
CA PRO A 142 -3.94 28.46 28.26
C PRO A 142 -2.62 28.18 27.55
N ILE A 143 -2.54 27.06 26.82
CA ILE A 143 -1.33 26.69 26.05
C ILE A 143 -1.09 27.69 24.94
N LYS A 144 -2.14 28.09 24.20
CA LYS A 144 -2.03 29.12 23.16
C LYS A 144 -1.46 30.44 23.68
N GLN A 145 -1.79 30.80 24.93
CA GLN A 145 -1.25 31.98 25.60
C GLN A 145 0.20 31.78 26.04
N SER A 146 0.59 30.58 26.50
CA SER A 146 1.98 30.26 26.84
C SER A 146 2.88 30.06 25.61
N MET A 147 2.34 29.70 24.43
CA MET A 147 3.07 29.65 23.16
C MET A 147 3.59 31.01 22.67
N MET A 148 3.23 32.11 23.34
CA MET A 148 3.89 33.41 23.13
C MET A 148 5.31 33.46 23.74
N GLN A 149 5.72 32.42 24.47
CA GLN A 149 7.08 32.19 24.98
C GLN A 149 7.81 31.14 24.10
N GLU A 150 9.14 31.10 24.15
CA GLU A 150 9.96 30.20 23.34
C GLU A 150 9.78 28.73 23.79
N ILE A 151 8.98 27.95 23.06
CA ILE A 151 8.72 26.53 23.36
C ILE A 151 9.74 25.63 22.68
N VAL A 152 10.33 24.71 23.45
CA VAL A 152 11.29 23.73 22.93
C VAL A 152 10.56 22.54 22.33
N CYS A 153 10.76 22.31 21.04
CA CYS A 153 10.29 21.13 20.33
C CYS A 153 11.36 20.03 20.35
N VAL A 154 11.00 18.83 20.82
CA VAL A 154 11.91 17.69 20.94
C VAL A 154 11.43 16.54 20.08
N ASP A 155 12.28 16.04 19.18
CA ASP A 155 12.07 14.75 18.51
C ASP A 155 12.10 13.62 19.55
N TYR A 156 10.91 13.12 19.85
CA TYR A 156 10.74 12.20 20.97
C TYR A 156 11.31 10.80 20.68
N LEU A 157 11.18 10.32 19.44
CA LEU A 157 11.72 9.02 19.06
C LEU A 157 13.24 9.03 18.92
N GLY A 158 13.80 10.14 18.44
CA GLY A 158 15.24 10.40 18.47
C GLY A 158 15.78 10.39 19.90
N LEU A 159 15.10 11.06 20.83
CA LEU A 159 15.45 11.07 22.25
C LEU A 159 15.45 9.65 22.84
N ILE A 160 14.36 8.90 22.68
CA ILE A 160 14.24 7.51 23.18
C ILE A 160 15.38 6.63 22.62
N SER A 161 15.65 6.74 21.31
CA SER A 161 16.71 5.97 20.65
C SER A 161 18.09 6.23 21.25
N SER A 162 18.36 7.43 21.75
CA SER A 162 19.67 7.80 22.34
C SER A 162 19.84 7.36 23.79
N ILE A 163 18.75 7.13 24.53
CA ILE A 163 18.78 6.72 25.94
C ILE A 163 18.93 5.21 26.10
N LEU A 164 18.35 4.42 25.21
CA LEU A 164 18.32 2.95 25.36
C LEU A 164 19.66 2.20 25.22
N PRO A 165 20.67 2.61 24.42
CA PRO A 165 21.92 1.87 24.36
C PRO A 165 22.81 2.23 25.56
N GLY A 166 22.50 1.67 26.74
CA GLY A 166 23.48 1.56 27.84
C GLY A 166 23.03 1.84 29.28
N ARG A 167 21.76 2.17 29.58
CA ARG A 167 21.33 2.49 30.96
C ARG A 167 20.22 1.56 31.46
N GLN A 168 20.36 1.02 32.68
CA GLN A 168 19.27 0.35 33.38
C GLN A 168 18.13 1.35 33.59
N MET A 169 16.95 1.09 33.02
CA MET A 169 15.74 1.89 33.21
C MET A 169 15.26 1.81 34.67
N SER A 170 15.61 2.79 35.48
CA SER A 170 14.71 3.29 36.53
C SER A 170 13.70 4.22 35.85
N GLY A 171 12.42 4.14 36.19
CA GLY A 171 11.35 4.92 35.56
C GLY A 171 11.53 6.43 35.73
N THR A 172 12.32 7.02 34.85
CA THR A 172 12.60 8.46 34.79
C THR A 172 11.77 9.08 33.68
N ALA A 173 11.12 10.21 33.95
CA ALA A 173 10.44 11.02 32.94
C ALA A 173 11.36 11.24 31.73
N VAL A 174 11.00 10.70 30.57
CA VAL A 174 11.76 10.90 29.32
C VAL A 174 11.08 12.03 28.57
N GLY A 175 11.82 13.13 28.38
CA GLY A 175 11.30 14.32 27.70
C GLY A 175 10.05 14.93 28.35
N GLY A 176 9.88 14.76 29.67
CA GLY A 176 8.75 15.28 30.43
C GLY A 176 7.50 14.39 30.45
N LEU A 177 7.49 13.23 29.78
CA LEU A 177 6.43 12.22 29.94
C LEU A 177 6.88 11.13 30.91
N GLU A 178 6.04 10.85 31.89
CA GLU A 178 6.18 9.69 32.77
C GLU A 178 5.58 8.46 32.09
N LEU A 179 6.45 7.58 31.60
CA LEU A 179 6.07 6.40 30.84
C LEU A 179 6.56 5.12 31.53
N SER A 180 5.75 4.06 31.44
CA SER A 180 6.13 2.72 31.92
C SER A 180 7.27 2.12 31.09
N LYS A 181 7.89 1.05 31.60
CA LYS A 181 8.95 0.34 30.86
C LYS A 181 8.41 -0.29 29.59
N GLU A 182 7.20 -0.82 29.65
CA GLU A 182 6.45 -1.41 28.56
C GLU A 182 6.18 -0.37 27.47
N ALA A 183 5.82 0.86 27.85
CA ALA A 183 5.65 1.98 26.92
C ALA A 183 6.96 2.29 26.19
N MET A 184 8.06 2.40 26.94
CA MET A 184 9.38 2.70 26.37
C MET A 184 9.85 1.62 25.38
N LEU A 185 9.62 0.35 25.70
CA LEU A 185 9.90 -0.77 24.79
C LEU A 185 9.04 -0.72 23.53
N SER A 186 7.74 -0.44 23.67
CA SER A 186 6.80 -0.36 22.55
C SER A 186 7.15 0.79 21.58
N LEU A 187 7.54 1.94 22.12
CA LEU A 187 8.00 3.10 21.33
C LEU A 187 9.33 2.82 20.63
N SER A 188 10.25 2.15 21.33
CA SER A 188 11.53 1.74 20.74
C SER A 188 11.33 0.75 19.59
N ALA A 189 10.40 -0.20 19.75
CA ALA A 189 10.04 -1.15 18.71
C ALA A 189 9.45 -0.45 17.47
N ALA A 190 8.53 0.50 17.65
CA ALA A 190 7.98 1.30 16.56
C ALA A 190 9.08 2.08 15.82
N GLY A 191 10.00 2.72 16.55
CA GLY A 191 11.13 3.43 15.96
C GLY A 191 12.13 2.52 15.24
N GLN A 192 12.39 1.31 15.76
CA GLN A 192 13.24 0.33 15.10
C GLN A 192 12.59 -0.24 13.83
N TRP A 193 11.27 -0.47 13.86
CA TRP A 193 10.51 -0.89 12.70
C TRP A 193 10.61 0.12 11.56
N GLU A 194 10.44 1.41 11.84
CA GLU A 194 10.60 2.47 10.84
C GLU A 194 12.00 2.44 10.20
N LYS A 195 13.06 2.35 11.01
CA LYS A 195 14.44 2.25 10.51
C LYS A 195 14.65 1.00 9.66
N GLN A 196 13.98 -0.11 9.98
CA GLN A 196 14.02 -1.32 9.15
C GLN A 196 13.34 -1.07 7.79
N ARG A 197 12.20 -0.36 7.75
CA ARG A 197 11.53 0.02 6.48
C ARG A 197 12.43 0.90 5.61
N GLU A 198 13.12 1.87 6.21
CA GLU A 198 14.09 2.72 5.52
C GLU A 198 15.29 1.91 4.98
N THR A 199 15.81 0.97 5.78
CA THR A 199 16.91 0.09 5.37
C THR A 199 16.50 -0.83 4.21
N ASN A 200 15.30 -1.39 4.29
CA ASN A 200 14.68 -2.18 3.23
C ASN A 200 14.56 -1.38 1.93
N GLN A 201 14.06 -0.15 2.02
CA GLN A 201 13.97 0.76 0.88
C GLN A 201 15.36 1.06 0.29
N ALA A 202 16.37 1.35 1.12
CA ALA A 202 17.73 1.61 0.66
C ALA A 202 18.34 0.41 -0.09
N LYS A 203 18.10 -0.82 0.39
CA LYS A 203 18.51 -2.06 -0.30
C LYS A 203 17.85 -2.19 -1.67
N ILE A 204 16.55 -1.87 -1.75
CA ILE A 204 15.78 -1.92 -2.99
C ILE A 204 16.25 -0.85 -3.98
N ASP A 205 16.44 0.38 -3.52
CA ASP A 205 16.93 1.52 -4.30
C ASP A 205 18.35 1.30 -4.83
N GLY A 206 19.19 0.60 -4.08
CA GLY A 206 20.54 0.25 -4.48
C GLY A 206 20.60 -1.02 -5.34
N ALA A 207 20.74 -2.17 -4.69
CA ALA A 207 21.10 -3.42 -5.35
C ALA A 207 20.00 -3.96 -6.27
N ASN A 208 18.73 -3.91 -5.83
CA ASN A 208 17.62 -4.46 -6.63
C ASN A 208 17.33 -3.57 -7.84
N CYS A 209 17.30 -2.24 -7.67
CA CYS A 209 17.09 -1.30 -8.77
C CYS A 209 18.11 -1.49 -9.90
N THR A 210 19.39 -1.64 -9.58
CA THR A 210 20.45 -1.91 -10.57
C THR A 210 20.18 -3.22 -11.33
N LYS A 211 19.89 -4.32 -10.62
CA LYS A 211 19.59 -5.62 -11.24
C LYS A 211 18.36 -5.55 -12.15
N ILE A 212 17.31 -4.87 -11.72
CA ILE A 212 16.10 -4.67 -12.51
C ILE A 212 16.43 -3.93 -13.80
N ARG A 213 17.19 -2.83 -13.73
CA ARG A 213 17.56 -2.04 -14.92
C ARG A 213 18.43 -2.83 -15.89
N GLU A 214 19.38 -3.62 -15.39
CA GLU A 214 20.24 -4.49 -16.22
C GLU A 214 19.44 -5.56 -16.95
N ALA A 215 18.55 -6.26 -16.24
CA ALA A 215 17.69 -7.28 -16.84
C ALA A 215 16.71 -6.67 -17.86
N LEU A 216 16.12 -5.50 -17.57
CA LEU A 216 15.27 -4.77 -18.52
C LEU A 216 16.04 -4.34 -19.77
N LYS A 217 17.28 -3.86 -19.62
CA LYS A 217 18.13 -3.52 -20.75
C LYS A 217 18.36 -4.73 -21.66
N SER A 218 18.69 -5.89 -21.07
CA SER A 218 18.88 -7.14 -21.80
C SER A 218 17.61 -7.58 -22.54
N LEU A 219 16.43 -7.47 -21.92
CA LEU A 219 15.16 -7.80 -22.58
C LEU A 219 14.79 -6.82 -23.69
N ASN A 220 15.15 -5.54 -23.54
CA ASN A 220 14.94 -4.55 -24.58
C ASN A 220 15.88 -4.76 -25.78
N GLU A 221 17.11 -5.22 -25.53
CA GLU A 221 18.02 -5.68 -26.59
C GLU A 221 17.45 -6.90 -27.31
N TYR A 222 16.96 -7.90 -26.57
CA TYR A 222 16.25 -9.05 -27.14
C TYR A 222 15.06 -8.62 -28.03
N LYS A 223 14.24 -7.68 -27.55
CA LYS A 223 13.12 -7.13 -28.33
C LYS A 223 13.59 -6.52 -29.65
N ARG A 224 14.63 -5.68 -29.62
CA ARG A 224 15.22 -5.08 -30.83
C ARG A 224 15.76 -6.13 -31.80
N THR A 225 16.43 -7.16 -31.28
CA THR A 225 16.93 -8.26 -32.12
C THR A 225 15.81 -9.01 -32.80
N CYS A 226 14.69 -9.30 -32.12
CA CYS A 226 13.52 -9.92 -32.74
C CYS A 226 12.95 -9.03 -33.86
N GLU A 227 12.79 -7.73 -33.59
CA GLU A 227 12.30 -6.76 -34.57
C GLU A 227 13.18 -6.68 -35.83
N LEU A 228 14.50 -6.80 -35.70
CA LEU A 228 15.43 -6.86 -36.84
C LEU A 228 15.22 -8.09 -37.73
N HIS A 229 14.71 -9.19 -37.17
CA HIS A 229 14.35 -10.41 -37.91
C HIS A 229 12.89 -10.38 -38.40
N GLU A 230 12.21 -9.24 -38.30
CA GLU A 230 10.80 -9.03 -38.66
C GLU A 230 9.82 -9.93 -37.90
N VAL A 231 10.18 -10.34 -36.68
CA VAL A 231 9.33 -11.14 -35.79
C VAL A 231 9.06 -10.37 -34.50
N SER A 232 7.83 -10.47 -33.97
CA SER A 232 7.57 -9.87 -32.66
C SER A 232 8.32 -10.66 -31.58
N TYR A 233 8.87 -9.95 -30.59
CA TYR A 233 9.57 -10.61 -29.48
C TYR A 233 8.65 -11.51 -28.64
N PHE A 234 7.34 -11.23 -28.65
CA PHE A 234 6.30 -12.10 -28.10
C PHE A 234 6.26 -13.44 -28.83
N ASP A 235 6.18 -13.43 -30.16
CA ASP A 235 6.10 -14.63 -30.98
C ASP A 235 7.39 -15.45 -30.91
N SER A 236 8.55 -14.78 -30.99
CA SER A 236 9.86 -15.44 -30.81
C SER A 236 9.92 -16.15 -29.47
N PHE A 237 9.50 -15.48 -28.40
CA PHE A 237 9.50 -16.03 -27.04
C PHE A 237 8.50 -17.17 -26.87
N LYS A 238 7.29 -17.04 -27.43
CA LYS A 238 6.25 -18.07 -27.36
C LYS A 238 6.70 -19.36 -28.06
N LEU A 239 7.44 -19.24 -29.17
CA LEU A 239 8.00 -20.38 -29.87
C LEU A 239 9.26 -20.96 -29.19
N GLN A 240 10.10 -20.08 -28.63
CA GLN A 240 11.39 -20.37 -27.98
C GLN A 240 12.22 -21.43 -28.73
N ARG A 241 12.74 -21.02 -29.88
CA ARG A 241 13.55 -21.90 -30.74
C ARG A 241 15.04 -21.66 -30.55
N GLU A 242 15.41 -20.45 -30.18
CA GLU A 242 16.78 -19.98 -30.20
C GLU A 242 17.32 -19.75 -28.78
N VAL A 243 18.64 -19.84 -28.61
CA VAL A 243 19.31 -19.66 -27.30
C VAL A 243 18.96 -18.31 -26.65
N HIS A 244 18.79 -17.27 -27.46
CA HIS A 244 18.43 -15.94 -26.97
C HIS A 244 17.00 -15.89 -26.39
N ASP A 245 16.08 -16.71 -26.87
CA ASP A 245 14.73 -16.85 -26.29
C ASP A 245 14.78 -17.48 -24.88
N PHE A 246 15.66 -18.48 -24.70
CA PHE A 246 15.90 -19.09 -23.38
C PHE A 246 16.52 -18.08 -22.41
N ASN A 247 17.50 -17.30 -22.87
CA ASN A 247 18.12 -16.24 -22.06
C ASN A 247 17.11 -15.16 -21.67
N ALA A 248 16.20 -14.77 -22.58
CA ALA A 248 15.11 -13.86 -22.26
C ALA A 248 14.18 -14.45 -21.17
N ASN A 249 13.92 -15.76 -21.19
CA ASN A 249 13.11 -16.41 -20.17
C ASN A 249 13.79 -16.41 -18.79
N VAL A 250 15.12 -16.58 -18.73
CA VAL A 250 15.89 -16.44 -17.49
C VAL A 250 15.77 -15.01 -16.95
N ARG A 251 15.97 -14.00 -17.79
CA ARG A 251 15.80 -12.58 -17.37
C ARG A 251 14.38 -12.26 -16.91
N ARG A 252 13.36 -12.81 -17.57
CA ARG A 252 11.95 -12.70 -17.14
C ARG A 252 11.75 -13.26 -15.73
N LEU A 253 12.31 -14.44 -15.42
CA LEU A 253 12.20 -15.06 -14.10
C LEU A 253 12.95 -14.28 -13.02
N GLU A 254 14.15 -13.76 -13.33
CA GLU A 254 14.90 -12.89 -12.41
C GLU A 254 14.08 -11.64 -12.04
N LEU A 255 13.48 -10.98 -13.03
CA LEU A 255 12.62 -9.82 -12.80
C LEU A 255 11.36 -10.19 -12.01
N ALA A 256 10.72 -11.32 -12.32
CA ALA A 256 9.55 -11.78 -11.58
C ALA A 256 9.87 -11.95 -10.09
N GLY A 257 10.99 -12.59 -9.75
CA GLY A 257 11.42 -12.77 -8.36
C GLY A 257 11.67 -11.45 -7.63
N LEU A 258 12.35 -10.50 -8.27
CA LEU A 258 12.65 -9.18 -7.68
C LEU A 258 11.36 -8.37 -7.43
N TRP A 259 10.44 -8.35 -8.39
CA TRP A 259 9.17 -7.63 -8.24
C TRP A 259 8.22 -8.31 -7.27
N ASP A 260 8.18 -9.64 -7.23
CA ASP A 260 7.37 -10.39 -6.26
C ASP A 260 7.90 -10.15 -4.82
N GLU A 261 9.23 -10.07 -4.60
CA GLU A 261 9.81 -9.68 -3.31
C GLU A 261 9.33 -8.28 -2.88
N ILE A 262 9.41 -7.28 -3.78
CA ILE A 262 8.97 -5.91 -3.50
C ILE A 262 7.47 -5.87 -3.14
N VAL A 263 6.63 -6.58 -3.90
CA VAL A 263 5.18 -6.65 -3.64
C VAL A 263 4.89 -7.31 -2.29
N GLU A 264 5.59 -8.39 -1.94
CA GLU A 264 5.40 -9.03 -0.64
C GLU A 264 5.86 -8.15 0.53
N MET A 265 6.93 -7.36 0.36
CA MET A 265 7.36 -6.37 1.36
C MET A 265 6.30 -5.28 1.56
N LEU A 266 5.69 -4.76 0.49
CA LEU A 266 4.58 -3.79 0.59
C LEU A 266 3.39 -4.38 1.35
N ARG A 267 2.99 -5.62 1.03
CA ARG A 267 1.89 -6.31 1.72
C ARG A 267 2.14 -6.51 3.22
N ARG A 268 3.41 -6.63 3.62
CA ARG A 268 3.82 -6.77 5.02
C ARG A 268 4.09 -5.43 5.71
N ARG A 269 3.86 -4.30 5.04
CA ARG A 269 4.17 -2.94 5.53
C ARG A 269 5.67 -2.78 5.87
N GLU A 270 6.54 -3.49 5.15
CA GLU A 270 8.00 -3.50 5.35
C GLU A 270 8.71 -2.39 4.55
N LEU A 271 7.96 -1.54 3.85
CA LEU A 271 8.47 -0.37 3.12
C LEU A 271 7.76 0.91 3.58
N PRO A 272 8.41 2.07 3.43
CA PRO A 272 7.80 3.35 3.79
C PRO A 272 6.53 3.64 2.99
N ASP A 273 5.55 4.29 3.62
CA ASP A 273 4.21 4.51 3.04
C ASP A 273 4.25 5.29 1.71
N GLY A 274 5.27 6.13 1.52
CA GLY A 274 5.46 6.91 0.30
C GLY A 274 6.05 6.13 -0.89
N PHE A 275 6.45 4.87 -0.71
CA PHE A 275 7.19 4.10 -1.74
C PHE A 275 6.43 3.99 -3.07
N GLU A 276 5.15 3.59 -3.01
CA GLU A 276 4.30 3.36 -4.19
C GLU A 276 4.04 4.65 -5.01
N GLY A 277 4.20 5.81 -4.38
CA GLY A 277 4.03 7.12 -5.02
C GLY A 277 5.31 7.70 -5.63
N ARG A 278 6.46 7.02 -5.49
CA ARG A 278 7.74 7.55 -5.97
C ARG A 278 7.84 7.44 -7.49
N GLN A 279 8.00 8.60 -8.15
CA GLN A 279 8.01 8.73 -9.61
C GLN A 279 9.01 7.79 -10.32
N ASP A 280 10.21 7.61 -9.76
CA ASP A 280 11.25 6.73 -10.29
C ASP A 280 10.81 5.26 -10.30
N TRP A 281 10.17 4.79 -9.23
CA TRP A 281 9.62 3.44 -9.11
C TRP A 281 8.37 3.24 -9.97
N VAL A 282 7.48 4.23 -10.04
CA VAL A 282 6.32 4.19 -10.94
C VAL A 282 6.77 4.06 -12.40
N ASN A 283 7.78 4.83 -12.81
CA ASN A 283 8.32 4.77 -14.17
C ASN A 283 9.02 3.43 -14.44
N LEU A 284 9.83 2.93 -13.51
CA LEU A 284 10.52 1.65 -13.63
C LEU A 284 9.52 0.47 -13.69
N GLY A 285 8.49 0.50 -12.85
CA GLY A 285 7.40 -0.47 -12.84
C GLY A 285 6.58 -0.45 -14.13
N THR A 286 6.29 0.74 -14.66
CA THR A 286 5.58 0.89 -15.94
C THR A 286 6.41 0.33 -17.10
N LEU A 287 7.72 0.60 -17.14
CA LEU A 287 8.63 0.05 -18.14
C LEU A 287 8.70 -1.49 -18.04
N TYR A 288 8.85 -2.01 -16.83
CA TYR A 288 8.85 -3.43 -16.56
C TYR A 288 7.55 -4.10 -17.04
N ARG A 289 6.40 -3.56 -16.65
CA ARG A 289 5.09 -4.08 -17.03
C ARG A 289 4.93 -4.12 -18.55
N ARG A 290 5.24 -3.02 -19.26
CA ARG A 290 5.09 -2.94 -20.73
C ARG A 290 6.05 -3.86 -21.49
N LEU A 291 7.24 -4.12 -20.96
CA LEU A 291 8.25 -4.94 -21.62
C LEU A 291 8.14 -6.43 -21.28
N VAL A 292 7.72 -6.78 -20.05
CA VAL A 292 7.84 -8.15 -19.53
C VAL A 292 6.49 -8.86 -19.41
N GLU A 293 5.39 -8.13 -19.18
CA GLU A 293 4.06 -8.75 -19.14
C GLU A 293 3.72 -9.51 -20.43
N PRO A 294 4.04 -9.00 -21.64
CA PRO A 294 3.88 -9.78 -22.87
C PRO A 294 4.63 -11.11 -22.86
N LEU A 295 5.82 -11.19 -22.25
CA LEU A 295 6.59 -12.43 -22.15
C LEU A 295 5.98 -13.42 -21.15
N ASP A 296 5.43 -12.92 -20.04
CA ASP A 296 4.66 -13.74 -19.10
C ASP A 296 3.38 -14.28 -19.74
N ILE A 297 2.69 -13.47 -20.55
CA ILE A 297 1.53 -13.89 -21.35
C ILE A 297 1.95 -14.95 -22.37
N ALA A 298 3.04 -14.74 -23.13
CA ALA A 298 3.57 -15.71 -24.07
C ALA A 298 3.87 -17.04 -23.37
N ASN A 299 4.52 -17.00 -22.20
CA ASN A 299 4.78 -18.17 -21.38
C ASN A 299 3.50 -18.88 -20.92
N TYR A 300 2.48 -18.12 -20.53
CA TYR A 300 1.19 -18.64 -20.06
C TYR A 300 0.48 -19.46 -21.15
N TYR A 301 0.33 -18.89 -22.35
CA TYR A 301 -0.35 -19.53 -23.47
C TYR A 301 0.49 -20.62 -24.14
N ARG A 302 1.83 -20.50 -24.12
CA ARG A 302 2.71 -21.57 -24.60
C ARG A 302 2.53 -22.88 -23.84
N HIS A 303 2.30 -22.80 -22.53
CA HIS A 303 2.10 -23.97 -21.68
C HIS A 303 0.63 -24.32 -21.47
N SER A 304 -0.27 -23.82 -22.36
CA SER A 304 -1.71 -24.04 -22.30
C SER A 304 -2.35 -23.76 -20.93
N LYS A 305 -1.80 -22.84 -20.14
CA LYS A 305 -2.32 -22.54 -18.80
C LYS A 305 -3.73 -21.95 -18.83
N ASN A 306 -4.13 -21.41 -19.97
CA ASN A 306 -5.50 -20.96 -20.21
C ASN A 306 -6.52 -22.10 -20.18
N GLU A 307 -6.13 -23.32 -20.55
CA GLU A 307 -7.00 -24.49 -20.53
C GLU A 307 -7.16 -25.05 -19.11
N ASP A 308 -6.07 -25.06 -18.33
CA ASP A 308 -6.07 -25.57 -16.95
C ASP A 308 -6.68 -24.57 -15.95
N THR A 309 -6.24 -23.31 -16.02
CA THR A 309 -6.47 -22.30 -14.98
C THR A 309 -7.57 -21.31 -15.38
N GLY A 310 -7.81 -21.12 -16.68
CA GLY A 310 -8.75 -20.14 -17.24
C GLY A 310 -8.06 -18.91 -17.82
N SER A 311 -8.82 -17.87 -18.15
CA SER A 311 -8.32 -16.65 -18.80
C SER A 311 -7.16 -15.99 -18.01
N TYR A 312 -6.15 -15.50 -18.73
CA TYR A 312 -5.01 -14.80 -18.13
C TYR A 312 -5.49 -13.59 -17.31
N LEU A 313 -6.38 -12.75 -17.85
CA LEU A 313 -6.85 -11.54 -17.19
C LEU A 313 -7.57 -11.81 -15.86
N SER A 314 -8.32 -12.91 -15.80
CA SER A 314 -9.13 -13.25 -14.63
C SER A 314 -8.37 -14.06 -13.58
N LYS A 315 -7.60 -15.08 -13.99
CA LYS A 315 -7.00 -16.06 -13.08
C LYS A 315 -5.48 -16.24 -13.24
N GLY A 316 -4.91 -15.84 -14.37
CA GLY A 316 -3.48 -16.03 -14.66
C GLY A 316 -2.57 -14.84 -14.33
N ARG A 317 -3.11 -13.62 -14.23
CA ARG A 317 -2.33 -12.38 -14.18
C ARG A 317 -1.61 -12.18 -12.84
N PRO A 318 -0.26 -12.16 -12.81
CA PRO A 318 0.52 -11.93 -11.60
C PRO A 318 0.24 -10.59 -10.91
N ARG A 319 0.31 -10.56 -9.58
CA ARG A 319 0.02 -9.36 -8.77
C ARG A 319 0.97 -8.20 -9.05
N ARG A 320 2.25 -8.48 -9.31
CA ARG A 320 3.26 -7.46 -9.67
C ARG A 320 2.85 -6.55 -10.83
N TYR A 321 2.07 -7.05 -11.80
CA TYR A 321 1.56 -6.22 -12.89
C TYR A 321 0.35 -5.38 -12.48
N LYS A 322 -0.47 -5.87 -11.54
CA LYS A 322 -1.58 -5.10 -10.96
C LYS A 322 -1.05 -3.92 -10.13
N TYR A 323 -0.07 -4.17 -9.25
CA TYR A 323 0.59 -3.11 -8.47
C TYR A 323 1.21 -2.03 -9.37
N THR A 324 2.08 -2.43 -10.31
CA THR A 324 2.73 -1.45 -11.21
C THR A 324 1.76 -0.75 -12.17
N GLN A 325 0.59 -1.32 -12.44
CA GLN A 325 -0.51 -0.64 -13.12
C GLN A 325 -1.18 0.39 -12.22
N GLU A 326 -1.59 0.00 -11.01
CA GLU A 326 -2.26 0.86 -10.04
C GLU A 326 -1.39 2.08 -9.66
N TRP A 327 -0.07 1.87 -9.48
CA TRP A 327 0.87 2.97 -9.22
C TRP A 327 0.90 3.99 -10.36
N HIS A 328 0.90 3.52 -11.60
CA HIS A 328 0.86 4.38 -12.78
C HIS A 328 -0.45 5.15 -12.85
N GLU A 329 -1.58 4.46 -12.68
CA GLU A 329 -2.91 5.05 -12.78
C GLU A 329 -3.15 6.09 -11.69
N GLN A 330 -2.74 5.81 -10.45
CA GLN A 330 -2.80 6.72 -9.32
C GLN A 330 -1.96 7.99 -9.58
N LEU A 331 -0.73 7.82 -10.08
CA LEU A 331 0.15 8.94 -10.39
C LEU A 331 -0.41 9.82 -11.53
N GLN A 332 -0.97 9.20 -12.57
CA GLN A 332 -1.60 9.91 -13.70
C GLN A 332 -3.00 10.43 -13.38
N ARG A 333 -3.58 10.08 -12.22
CA ARG A 333 -4.95 10.40 -11.81
C ARG A 333 -6.00 9.97 -12.82
N ILE A 334 -5.80 8.79 -13.40
CA ILE A 334 -6.73 8.15 -14.34
C ILE A 334 -7.51 7.04 -13.64
N SER A 335 -8.53 6.48 -14.30
CA SER A 335 -9.34 5.42 -13.71
C SER A 335 -8.53 4.15 -13.46
N PHE A 336 -8.75 3.53 -12.30
CA PHE A 336 -8.16 2.24 -11.98
C PHE A 336 -8.58 1.17 -12.98
N GLY A 337 -7.62 0.37 -13.45
CA GLY A 337 -7.86 -0.70 -14.42
C GLY A 337 -7.87 -0.27 -15.88
N SER A 338 -7.57 1.00 -16.20
CA SER A 338 -7.60 1.53 -17.58
C SER A 338 -6.34 1.28 -18.41
N SER A 339 -5.19 1.10 -17.77
CA SER A 339 -3.88 0.92 -18.43
C SER A 339 -3.64 -0.55 -18.80
N LEU A 340 -4.38 -1.03 -19.81
CA LEU A 340 -4.37 -2.42 -20.26
C LEU A 340 -3.42 -2.72 -21.44
N GLU A 341 -2.56 -1.76 -21.83
CA GLU A 341 -1.67 -1.89 -23.00
C GLU A 341 -0.74 -3.11 -22.91
N SER A 342 -0.27 -3.43 -21.70
CA SER A 342 0.63 -4.55 -21.45
C SER A 342 -0.08 -5.90 -21.49
N CYS A 343 -1.42 -5.90 -21.44
CA CYS A 343 -2.29 -7.05 -21.56
C CYS A 343 -2.79 -7.31 -22.98
N PHE A 344 -2.37 -6.50 -23.97
CA PHE A 344 -2.78 -6.62 -25.37
C PHE A 344 -2.78 -8.07 -25.89
N TRP A 345 -1.68 -8.78 -25.68
CA TRP A 345 -1.52 -10.15 -26.16
C TRP A 345 -2.47 -11.13 -25.48
N ALA A 346 -2.83 -10.92 -24.21
CA ALA A 346 -3.80 -11.78 -23.54
C ALA A 346 -5.19 -11.63 -24.17
N MET A 347 -5.59 -10.40 -24.52
CA MET A 347 -6.86 -10.15 -25.21
C MET A 347 -6.87 -10.74 -26.63
N ALA A 348 -5.75 -10.64 -27.36
CA ALA A 348 -5.60 -11.22 -28.69
C ALA A 348 -5.69 -12.76 -28.67
N GLU A 349 -4.99 -13.42 -27.75
CA GLU A 349 -5.02 -14.88 -27.60
C GLU A 349 -6.42 -15.39 -27.25
N GLU A 350 -7.15 -14.70 -26.36
CA GLU A 350 -8.52 -15.07 -26.01
C GLU A 350 -9.48 -14.96 -27.21
N LEU A 351 -9.41 -13.86 -27.97
CA LEU A 351 -10.24 -13.68 -29.16
C LEU A 351 -9.93 -14.71 -30.24
N GLN A 352 -8.65 -14.99 -30.46
CA GLN A 352 -8.22 -16.01 -31.42
C GLN A 352 -8.69 -17.40 -30.99
N ALA A 353 -8.55 -17.77 -29.72
CA ALA A 353 -8.99 -19.05 -29.19
C ALA A 353 -10.52 -19.21 -29.28
N GLU A 354 -11.28 -18.15 -29.00
CA GLU A 354 -12.75 -18.18 -29.11
C GLU A 354 -13.23 -18.42 -30.55
N ILE A 355 -12.61 -17.77 -31.53
CA ILE A 355 -12.91 -18.00 -32.96
C ILE A 355 -12.50 -19.44 -33.35
N ALA A 356 -11.33 -19.90 -32.90
CA ALA A 356 -10.87 -21.27 -33.17
C ALA A 356 -11.80 -22.32 -32.56
N ASN A 357 -12.43 -22.02 -31.42
CA ASN A 357 -13.40 -22.87 -30.73
C ASN A 357 -14.83 -22.75 -31.28
N GLY A 358 -15.02 -22.13 -32.45
CA GLY A 358 -16.27 -22.13 -33.19
C GLY A 358 -17.14 -20.90 -33.03
N LYS A 359 -16.69 -19.85 -32.31
CA LYS A 359 -17.38 -18.56 -32.36
C LYS A 359 -17.18 -17.89 -33.72
N THR A 360 -18.24 -17.26 -34.21
CA THR A 360 -18.17 -16.46 -35.43
C THR A 360 -17.58 -15.09 -35.16
N PHE A 361 -17.15 -14.40 -36.21
CA PHE A 361 -16.72 -13.00 -36.09
C PHE A 361 -17.82 -12.12 -35.50
N GLU A 362 -19.10 -12.37 -35.80
CA GLU A 362 -20.21 -11.59 -35.27
C GLU A 362 -20.32 -11.71 -33.75
N ASP A 363 -20.03 -12.89 -33.18
CA ASP A 363 -20.09 -13.14 -31.73
C ASP A 363 -19.02 -12.36 -30.95
N VAL A 364 -17.91 -12.01 -31.61
CA VAL A 364 -16.76 -11.33 -30.98
C VAL A 364 -16.49 -9.94 -31.55
N ARG A 365 -17.31 -9.47 -32.50
CA ARG A 365 -17.11 -8.23 -33.27
C ARG A 365 -16.81 -7.04 -32.36
N ASP A 366 -17.64 -6.80 -31.35
CA ASP A 366 -17.50 -5.63 -30.47
C ASP A 366 -16.19 -5.64 -29.69
N ARG A 367 -15.73 -6.83 -29.27
CA ARG A 367 -14.44 -6.99 -28.58
C ARG A 367 -13.25 -6.83 -29.52
N VAL A 368 -13.37 -7.30 -30.76
CA VAL A 368 -12.35 -7.07 -31.80
C VAL A 368 -12.24 -5.58 -32.10
N VAL A 369 -13.36 -4.89 -32.36
CA VAL A 369 -13.40 -3.44 -32.61
C VAL A 369 -12.80 -2.67 -31.43
N LYS A 370 -13.14 -3.07 -30.20
CA LYS A 370 -12.56 -2.48 -28.99
C LYS A 370 -11.05 -2.68 -28.94
N LEU A 371 -10.55 -3.91 -29.14
CA LEU A 371 -9.12 -4.20 -29.13
C LEU A 371 -8.37 -3.41 -30.21
N GLU A 372 -8.95 -3.24 -31.40
CA GLU A 372 -8.36 -2.42 -32.47
C GLU A 372 -8.31 -0.93 -32.10
N SER A 373 -9.38 -0.40 -31.50
CA SER A 373 -9.45 0.98 -31.05
C SER A 373 -8.43 1.25 -29.95
N ASP A 374 -8.36 0.37 -28.95
CA ASP A 374 -7.42 0.43 -27.84
C ASP A 374 -5.97 0.31 -28.35
N ALA A 375 -5.69 -0.66 -29.25
CA ALA A 375 -4.36 -0.84 -29.83
C ALA A 375 -3.91 0.37 -30.65
N HIS A 376 -4.81 0.98 -31.42
CA HIS A 376 -4.51 2.22 -32.13
C HIS A 376 -4.16 3.35 -31.16
N GLY A 377 -4.96 3.55 -30.10
CA GLY A 377 -4.68 4.56 -29.07
C GLY A 377 -3.35 4.34 -28.35
N TRP A 378 -3.08 3.09 -27.93
CA TRP A 378 -1.83 2.75 -27.27
C TRP A 378 -0.61 2.88 -28.17
N PHE A 379 -0.73 2.54 -29.45
CA PHE A 379 0.33 2.74 -30.44
C PHE A 379 0.63 4.23 -30.64
N MET A 380 -0.41 5.06 -30.82
CA MET A 380 -0.23 6.51 -31.00
C MET A 380 0.37 7.20 -29.77
N SER A 381 0.06 6.71 -28.57
CA SER A 381 0.68 7.21 -27.32
C SER A 381 2.10 6.69 -27.07
N GLY A 382 2.61 5.75 -27.88
CA GLY A 382 3.90 5.08 -27.66
C GLY A 382 3.90 4.04 -26.54
N SER A 383 2.72 3.68 -26.01
CA SER A 383 2.55 2.70 -24.94
C SER A 383 2.55 1.25 -25.46
N LEU A 384 2.24 1.07 -26.75
CA LEU A 384 2.29 -0.20 -27.46
C LEU A 384 3.39 -0.19 -28.53
N GLY A 385 4.18 -1.26 -28.60
CA GLY A 385 5.29 -1.35 -29.55
C GLY A 385 4.84 -1.63 -30.98
N LYS A 386 5.63 -1.17 -31.95
CA LYS A 386 5.39 -1.41 -33.39
C LYS A 386 5.52 -2.88 -33.80
N ASP A 387 6.20 -3.68 -32.99
CA ASP A 387 6.46 -5.10 -33.20
C ASP A 387 5.18 -5.94 -33.36
N ILE A 388 4.08 -5.48 -32.75
CA ILE A 388 2.75 -6.11 -32.88
C ILE A 388 2.21 -6.04 -34.31
N PHE A 389 2.58 -5.01 -35.07
CA PHE A 389 2.11 -4.79 -36.45
C PHE A 389 3.08 -5.34 -37.51
N LEU A 390 4.11 -6.09 -37.11
CA LEU A 390 4.99 -6.77 -38.07
C LEU A 390 4.21 -7.81 -38.88
N SER A 391 4.57 -7.99 -40.14
CA SER A 391 3.86 -8.89 -41.07
C SER A 391 3.76 -10.33 -40.59
N ARG A 392 4.76 -10.79 -39.81
CA ARG A 392 4.84 -12.15 -39.24
C ARG A 392 4.33 -12.23 -37.79
N SER A 393 3.80 -11.14 -37.23
CA SER A 393 3.20 -11.12 -35.90
C SER A 393 1.95 -12.02 -35.86
N SER A 394 1.79 -12.83 -34.81
CA SER A 394 0.58 -13.66 -34.66
C SER A 394 -0.70 -12.84 -34.71
N PHE A 395 -0.68 -11.62 -34.16
CA PHE A 395 -1.82 -10.70 -34.22
C PHE A 395 -2.15 -10.32 -35.67
N VAL A 396 -1.16 -9.95 -36.48
CA VAL A 396 -1.38 -9.58 -37.89
C VAL A 396 -1.86 -10.76 -38.71
N ILE A 397 -1.26 -11.94 -38.51
CA ILE A 397 -1.67 -13.18 -39.19
C ILE A 397 -3.13 -13.49 -38.88
N TRP A 398 -3.52 -13.48 -37.60
CA TRP A 398 -4.91 -13.67 -37.18
C TRP A 398 -5.83 -12.57 -37.73
N TRP A 399 -5.43 -11.30 -37.61
CA TRP A 399 -6.23 -10.17 -38.06
C TRP A 399 -6.54 -10.24 -39.55
N LYS A 400 -5.60 -10.71 -40.39
CA LYS A 400 -5.82 -10.91 -41.84
C LYS A 400 -6.87 -11.98 -42.17
N THR A 401 -7.20 -12.88 -41.24
CA THR A 401 -8.27 -13.88 -41.40
C THR A 401 -9.68 -13.30 -41.19
N LEU A 402 -9.78 -12.10 -40.62
CA LEU A 402 -11.07 -11.45 -40.38
C LEU A 402 -11.74 -10.99 -41.68
N PRO A 403 -13.07 -10.78 -41.69
CA PRO A 403 -13.81 -10.38 -42.90
C PRO A 403 -13.24 -9.12 -43.55
N GLU A 404 -13.10 -9.15 -44.87
CA GLU A 404 -12.51 -8.04 -45.65
C GLU A 404 -13.23 -6.71 -45.38
N LYS A 405 -14.57 -6.71 -45.35
CA LYS A 405 -15.37 -5.53 -45.04
C LYS A 405 -15.03 -4.91 -43.68
N HIS A 406 -14.71 -5.74 -42.67
CA HIS A 406 -14.27 -5.27 -41.36
C HIS A 406 -12.86 -4.69 -41.45
N ARG A 407 -11.92 -5.44 -42.04
CA ARG A 407 -10.51 -5.04 -42.17
C ARG A 407 -10.35 -3.71 -42.91
N SER A 408 -11.09 -3.48 -43.98
CA SER A 408 -11.04 -2.21 -44.74
C SER A 408 -11.58 -1.00 -43.96
N ALA A 409 -12.48 -1.22 -42.99
CA ALA A 409 -13.08 -0.17 -42.17
C ALA A 409 -12.36 0.03 -40.81
N SER A 410 -11.43 -0.86 -40.46
CA SER A 410 -10.74 -0.85 -39.17
C SER A 410 -9.81 0.36 -38.99
N CYS A 411 -9.73 0.87 -37.76
CA CYS A 411 -8.84 1.98 -37.42
C CYS A 411 -7.34 1.62 -37.48
N ILE A 412 -6.99 0.33 -37.43
CA ILE A 412 -5.60 -0.14 -37.54
C ILE A 412 -5.22 -0.58 -38.95
N ALA A 413 -6.12 -0.48 -39.94
CA ALA A 413 -5.89 -0.95 -41.31
C ALA A 413 -4.65 -0.34 -41.98
N LYS A 414 -4.27 0.89 -41.59
CA LYS A 414 -3.06 1.58 -42.08
C LYS A 414 -1.77 1.17 -41.36
N LEU A 415 -1.89 0.54 -40.19
CA LEU A 415 -0.76 0.07 -39.39
C LEU A 415 -0.36 -1.36 -39.77
N VAL A 416 -1.30 -2.15 -40.28
CA VAL A 416 -1.07 -3.54 -40.68
C VAL A 416 -0.53 -3.60 -42.13
N PRO A 417 0.60 -4.27 -42.39
CA PRO A 417 1.12 -4.45 -43.74
C PRO A 417 0.21 -5.41 -44.52
N TRP A 418 -0.15 -5.04 -45.75
CA TRP A 418 -1.03 -5.82 -46.63
C TRP A 418 -0.36 -7.09 -47.16
#